data_AF-A0ABD0NQX2-F1
#
_entry.id   AF-A0ABD0NQX2-F1
#
_cell.length_a   1.000
_cell.length_b   1.000
_cell.length_c   1.000
_cell.angle_alpha   90.00
_cell.angle_beta   90.00
_cell.angle_gamma   90.00
#
_symmetry.space_group_name_H-M   'P 1'
#
loop_
_entity.id
_entity.type
_entity.pdbx_description
1 polymer ?
#
loop_
_entity_poly.entity_id
_entity_poly.type
_entity_poly.pdbx_seq_one_letter_code
_entity_poly.pdbx_strand_id
1 'polypeptide(L)'
;EVRSVGAVAQWVQEQLLEHLVDQPRGHFPRLSSCQHRACTDCLRQYLRIEISESRVGIACPQCPEALALPDVRAILDDGALLERFEEFQLRRFLAADPDTR
;
A
#
# COMPACT_ATOMS: atom_id res chain seq x y z
N GLU A 1 -15.09 12.30 -2.50
CA GLU A 1 -15.31 12.34 -1.04
C GLU A 1 -13.98 12.11 -0.30
N VAL A 2 -13.48 13.13 0.40
CA VAL A 2 -12.09 13.21 0.92
C VAL A 2 -11.96 12.59 2.33
N ARG A 3 -12.87 11.69 2.73
CA ARG A 3 -13.00 11.24 4.12
C ARG A 3 -12.32 9.90 4.45
N SER A 4 -11.78 9.18 3.47
CA SER A 4 -11.34 7.79 3.72
C SER A 4 -9.81 7.59 3.82
N VAL A 5 -8.97 8.50 3.29
CA VAL A 5 -7.49 8.37 3.41
C VAL A 5 -7.02 8.51 4.86
N GLY A 6 -7.53 9.51 5.58
CA GLY A 6 -7.15 9.77 6.99
C GLY A 6 -7.62 8.68 7.94
N ALA A 7 -8.81 8.11 7.71
CA ALA A 7 -9.38 7.08 8.56
C ALA A 7 -8.63 5.74 8.45
N VAL A 8 -8.22 5.33 7.24
CA VAL A 8 -7.43 4.09 7.04
C VAL A 8 -6.01 4.26 7.58
N ALA A 9 -5.36 5.41 7.35
CA ALA A 9 -4.05 5.69 7.92
C ALA A 9 -4.07 5.74 9.46
N GLN A 10 -5.08 6.38 10.06
CA GLN A 10 -5.28 6.38 11.51
C GLN A 10 -5.56 4.98 12.06
N TRP A 11 -6.41 4.19 11.38
CA TRP A 11 -6.71 2.82 11.78
C TRP A 11 -5.47 1.91 11.71
N VAL A 12 -4.67 2.01 10.64
CA VAL A 12 -3.39 1.29 10.55
C VAL A 12 -2.44 1.72 11.67
N GLN A 13 -2.41 3.01 12.02
CA GLN A 13 -1.52 3.53 13.05
C GLN A 13 -1.93 3.13 14.48
N GLU A 14 -3.23 3.07 14.77
CA GLU A 14 -3.76 2.53 16.04
C GLU A 14 -3.57 1.01 16.13
N GLN A 15 -3.82 0.27 15.04
CA GLN A 15 -3.62 -1.18 14.98
C GLN A 15 -2.14 -1.59 15.01
N LEU A 16 -1.23 -0.79 14.43
CA LEU A 16 0.23 -1.03 14.51
C LEU A 16 0.72 -1.01 15.97
N LEU A 17 0.09 -0.19 16.82
CA LEU A 17 0.46 -0.04 18.23
C LEU A 17 0.01 -1.25 19.06
N GLU A 18 -1.15 -1.83 18.73
CA GLU A 18 -1.72 -2.99 19.42
C GLU A 18 -1.05 -4.32 18.99
N HIS A 19 -0.64 -4.44 17.71
CA HIS A 19 0.01 -5.64 17.18
C HIS A 19 1.49 -5.84 17.57
N LEU A 20 2.14 -4.84 18.19
CA LEU A 20 3.53 -4.95 18.64
C LEU A 20 3.72 -5.89 19.85
N VAL A 21 2.65 -6.23 20.57
CA VAL A 21 2.74 -6.97 21.84
C VAL A 21 2.47 -8.48 21.72
N ASP A 22 1.72 -8.95 20.71
CA ASP A 22 1.20 -10.34 20.70
C ASP A 22 1.38 -11.13 19.39
N GLN A 23 2.05 -10.58 18.37
CA GLN A 23 2.24 -11.29 17.10
C GLN A 23 3.59 -12.01 17.01
N PRO A 24 3.63 -13.29 16.56
CA PRO A 24 4.87 -14.02 16.35
C PRO A 24 5.61 -13.42 15.15
N ARG A 25 6.50 -12.46 15.39
CA ARG A 25 7.56 -11.96 14.48
C ARG A 25 7.19 -12.05 12.99
N GLY A 26 6.05 -11.47 12.62
CA GLY A 26 5.67 -11.33 11.23
C GLY A 26 6.73 -10.50 10.52
N HIS A 27 7.38 -11.08 9.52
CA HIS A 27 8.52 -10.46 8.81
C HIS A 27 8.20 -9.01 8.43
N PHE A 28 9.13 -8.10 8.70
CA PHE A 28 9.03 -6.70 8.30
C PHE A 28 9.70 -6.56 6.93
N PRO A 29 8.93 -6.43 5.82
CA PRO A 29 9.49 -6.25 4.50
C PRO A 29 10.23 -4.91 4.46
N ARG A 30 11.36 -4.88 3.75
CA ARG A 30 12.03 -3.62 3.43
C ARG A 30 11.35 -3.04 2.20
N LEU A 31 10.82 -1.83 2.33
CA LEU A 31 10.31 -1.07 1.20
C LEU A 31 11.50 -0.41 0.47
N SER A 32 11.44 -0.37 -0.85
CA SER A 32 12.45 0.29 -1.68
C SER A 32 12.30 1.81 -1.68
N SER A 33 11.08 2.32 -1.47
CA SER A 33 10.77 3.76 -1.51
C SER A 33 10.96 4.48 -0.17
N CYS A 34 11.00 3.78 0.96
CA CYS A 34 11.20 4.37 2.29
C CYS A 34 11.77 3.37 3.31
N GLN A 35 12.24 3.85 4.47
CA GLN A 35 12.84 3.02 5.54
C GLN A 35 11.84 2.68 6.67
N HIS A 36 10.56 2.92 6.41
CA HIS A 36 9.45 2.68 7.32
C HIS A 36 9.19 1.18 7.49
N ARG A 37 8.79 0.78 8.71
CA ARG A 37 8.60 -0.62 9.08
C ARG A 37 7.15 -0.84 9.49
N ALA A 38 6.47 -1.68 8.72
CA ALA A 38 5.18 -2.23 9.06
C ALA A 38 5.24 -3.76 8.88
N CYS A 39 4.43 -4.49 9.64
CA CYS A 39 4.41 -5.94 9.54
C CYS A 39 3.88 -6.38 8.16
N THR A 40 4.33 -7.54 7.64
CA THR A 40 3.83 -8.05 6.34
C THR A 40 2.31 -8.15 6.32
N ASP A 41 1.69 -8.65 7.38
CA ASP A 41 0.23 -8.80 7.46
C ASP A 41 -0.50 -7.45 7.45
N CYS A 42 0.05 -6.47 8.18
CA CYS A 42 -0.42 -5.09 8.25
C CYS A 42 -0.41 -4.45 6.85
N LEU A 43 0.71 -4.61 6.14
CA LEU A 43 0.87 -4.09 4.78
C LEU A 43 -0.03 -4.82 3.79
N ARG A 44 -0.20 -6.14 3.93
CA ARG A 44 -1.09 -6.93 3.08
C ARG A 44 -2.55 -6.51 3.26
N GLN A 45 -2.98 -6.29 4.50
CA GLN A 45 -4.32 -5.80 4.79
C GLN A 45 -4.52 -4.37 4.26
N TYR A 46 -3.57 -3.48 4.49
CA TYR A 46 -3.58 -2.12 3.95
C TYR A 46 -3.71 -2.12 2.42
N LEU A 47 -2.84 -2.86 1.72
CA LEU A 47 -2.87 -2.98 0.26
C LEU A 47 -4.19 -3.55 -0.23
N ARG A 48 -4.73 -4.58 0.43
CA ARG A 48 -6.02 -5.16 0.07
C ARG A 48 -7.16 -4.15 0.15
N ILE A 49 -7.20 -3.33 1.20
CA ILE A 49 -8.20 -2.27 1.36
C ILE A 49 -8.05 -1.24 0.24
N GLU A 50 -6.84 -0.67 0.08
CA GLU A 50 -6.60 0.41 -0.87
C GLU A 50 -6.88 -0.01 -2.33
N ILE A 51 -6.45 -1.22 -2.72
CA ILE A 51 -6.71 -1.78 -4.05
C ILE A 51 -8.21 -2.08 -4.24
N SER A 52 -8.88 -2.62 -3.22
CA SER A 52 -10.33 -2.90 -3.30
C SER A 52 -11.16 -1.61 -3.41
N GLU A 53 -10.71 -0.53 -2.79
CA GLU A 53 -11.27 0.81 -2.92
C GLU A 53 -10.86 1.52 -4.22
N SER A 54 -10.13 0.84 -5.11
CA SER A 54 -9.68 1.35 -6.40
C SER A 54 -8.86 2.63 -6.31
N ARG A 55 -8.02 2.75 -5.27
CA ARG A 55 -7.17 3.93 -5.08
C ARG A 55 -5.96 3.90 -5.98
N VAL A 56 -5.73 5.01 -6.66
CA VAL A 56 -4.53 5.25 -7.48
C VAL A 56 -3.43 5.88 -6.61
N GLY A 57 -2.17 5.48 -6.83
CA GLY A 57 -1.02 6.06 -6.13
C GLY A 57 -0.90 5.65 -4.66
N ILE A 58 -1.13 4.38 -4.35
CA ILE A 58 -1.01 3.82 -3.00
C ILE A 58 0.39 4.10 -2.44
N ALA A 59 0.43 4.75 -1.26
CA ALA A 59 1.65 5.18 -0.59
C ALA A 59 1.95 4.32 0.64
N CYS A 60 3.11 4.54 1.24
CA CYS A 60 3.42 3.96 2.53
C CYS A 60 2.40 4.47 3.58
N PRO A 61 1.92 3.63 4.50
CA PRO A 61 1.00 4.09 5.55
C PRO A 61 1.63 5.12 6.51
N GLN A 62 2.96 5.23 6.53
CA GLN A 62 3.70 6.13 7.43
C GLN A 62 4.23 7.40 6.73
N CYS A 63 4.22 7.46 5.40
CA CYS A 63 4.84 8.55 4.65
C CYS A 63 4.28 8.69 3.22
N PRO A 64 4.42 9.85 2.57
CA PRO A 64 3.79 10.10 1.27
C PRO A 64 4.46 9.35 0.09
N GLU A 65 5.56 8.63 0.32
CA GLU A 65 6.24 7.86 -0.71
C GLU A 65 5.37 6.73 -1.26
N ALA A 66 5.20 6.71 -2.60
CA ALA A 66 4.47 5.66 -3.30
C ALA A 66 5.14 4.28 -3.10
N LEU A 67 4.33 3.24 -2.94
CA LEU A 67 4.84 1.87 -2.87
C LEU A 67 5.28 1.41 -4.26
N ALA A 68 6.48 0.85 -4.36
CA ALA A 68 7.00 0.31 -5.61
C ALA A 68 6.34 -1.02 -5.95
N LEU A 69 6.13 -1.29 -7.24
CA LEU A 69 5.52 -2.52 -7.72
C LEU A 69 6.24 -3.80 -7.21
N PRO A 70 7.59 -3.88 -7.20
CA PRO A 70 8.28 -5.06 -6.66
C PRO A 70 7.98 -5.30 -5.18
N ASP A 71 7.84 -4.23 -4.38
CA ASP A 71 7.54 -4.34 -2.96
C ASP A 71 6.12 -4.85 -2.75
N VAL A 72 5.15 -4.26 -3.47
CA VAL A 72 3.75 -4.71 -3.43
C VAL A 72 3.65 -6.17 -3.83
N ARG A 73 4.34 -6.59 -4.89
CA ARG A 73 4.37 -7.99 -5.36
C ARG A 73 5.02 -8.96 -4.36
N ALA A 74 5.97 -8.50 -3.56
CA ALA A 74 6.59 -9.32 -2.52
C ALA A 74 5.69 -9.46 -1.26
N ILE A 75 4.82 -8.49 -1.00
CA ILE A 75 3.93 -8.46 0.17
C ILE A 75 2.58 -9.12 -0.13
N LEU A 76 2.02 -8.83 -1.30
CA LEU A 76 0.72 -9.30 -1.75
C LEU A 76 0.86 -10.71 -2.34
N ASP A 77 0.05 -11.64 -1.84
CA ASP A 77 -0.01 -13.03 -2.35
C ASP A 77 -1.33 -13.30 -3.11
N ASP A 78 -1.95 -12.24 -3.63
CA ASP A 78 -3.23 -12.28 -4.34
C ASP A 78 -3.06 -11.72 -5.76
N GLY A 79 -3.10 -12.61 -6.75
CA GLY A 79 -2.88 -12.24 -8.15
C GLY A 79 -3.93 -11.29 -8.71
N ALA A 80 -5.19 -11.39 -8.27
CA ALA A 80 -6.27 -10.53 -8.78
C ALA A 80 -6.13 -9.09 -8.24
N LEU A 81 -5.70 -8.94 -6.99
CA LEU A 81 -5.40 -7.62 -6.43
C LEU A 81 -4.12 -7.02 -7.05
N LEU A 82 -3.11 -7.85 -7.33
CA LEU A 82 -1.89 -7.40 -7.98
C LEU A 82 -2.16 -6.86 -9.40
N GLU A 83 -2.99 -7.56 -10.19
CA GLU A 83 -3.40 -7.11 -11.53
C GLU A 83 -4.10 -5.75 -11.49
N ARG A 84 -5.01 -5.55 -10.55
CA ARG A 84 -5.67 -4.24 -10.34
C ARG A 84 -4.68 -3.14 -9.96
N PHE A 85 -3.72 -3.45 -9.09
CA PHE A 85 -2.69 -2.50 -8.72
C PHE A 85 -1.84 -2.09 -9.93
N GLU A 86 -1.41 -3.04 -10.76
CA GLU A 86 -0.67 -2.77 -11.99
C GLU A 86 -1.47 -1.90 -12.97
N GLU A 87 -2.77 -2.18 -13.14
CA GLU A 87 -3.67 -1.36 -13.95
C GLU A 87 -3.74 0.10 -13.46
N PHE A 88 -3.84 0.32 -12.15
CA PHE A 88 -3.86 1.66 -11.57
C PHE A 88 -2.53 2.40 -11.77
N GLN A 89 -1.40 1.70 -11.65
CA GLN A 89 -0.08 2.27 -11.90
C GLN A 89 0.12 2.64 -13.36
N LEU A 90 -0.34 1.79 -14.29
CA LEU A 90 -0.31 2.06 -15.72
C LEU A 90 -1.18 3.28 -16.06
N ARG A 91 -2.41 3.34 -15.55
CA ARG A 91 -3.30 4.50 -15.76
C ARG A 91 -2.67 5.80 -15.28
N ARG A 92 -2.06 5.78 -14.10
CA ARG A 92 -1.34 6.95 -13.55
C ARG A 92 -0.16 7.35 -14.45
N PHE A 93 0.62 6.39 -14.93
CA PHE A 93 1.75 6.66 -15.81
C PHE A 93 1.27 7.27 -17.15
N LEU A 94 0.26 6.68 -17.78
CA LEU A 94 -0.31 7.17 -19.04
C LEU A 94 -0.96 8.54 -18.89
N ALA A 95 -1.64 8.82 -17.76
CA ALA A 95 -2.22 10.13 -17.51
C ALA A 95 -1.17 11.22 -17.19
N ALA A 96 0.04 10.82 -16.78
CA ALA A 96 1.16 11.74 -16.53
C ALA A 96 1.94 12.08 -17.81
N ASP A 97 1.67 11.40 -18.93
CA ASP A 97 2.28 11.69 -20.23
C ASP A 97 1.48 12.80 -20.95
N PRO A 98 2.02 14.03 -21.09
CA PRO A 98 1.33 15.12 -21.77
C PRO A 98 1.34 14.98 -23.31
N ASP A 99 1.95 13.95 -23.88
CA ASP A 99 2.30 13.85 -25.31
C ASP A 99 1.37 12.88 -26.09
N THR A 100 0.07 12.96 -25.82
CA THR A 100 -0.99 12.34 -26.66
C THR A 100 -1.82 13.36 -27.43
N ARG A 101 -1.29 14.59 -27.64
CA ARG A 101 -1.97 15.64 -28.41
C ARG A 101 -1.23 16.08 -29.66
#